data_AF-A0A392MCI9-F1
#
_entry.id   AF-A0A392MCI9-F1
#
_cell.length_a   1.000
_cell.length_b   1.000
_cell.length_c   1.000
_cell.angle_alpha   90.00
_cell.angle_beta   90.00
_cell.angle_gamma   90.00
#
_symmetry.space_group_name_H-M   'P 1'
#
loop_
_entity.id
_entity.type
_entity.pdbx_description
1 polymer ?
#
loop_
_entity_poly.entity_id
_entity_poly.type
_entity_poly.pdbx_seq_one_letter_code
_entity_poly.pdbx_strand_id
1 'polypeptide(L)'
;MKFERPKPDGEFITVQLDNNPTKTVNIGANLPQRIQEALIRCLKANADVFATTPEEMLGIDPTVACHHLNVDSSMKYVAQRRRRQSTEKAEAAKAIVDGLVQAKFISEIHYTEWLSNVVLVKKASGKWRMCVDYTDLNKACPKDSYPLPNIDKLVDNSAGYKLLSFMDVYSGYNQIPMYHGDKDKTAFMTEGANYRYNVMPFGLKNARATYQRMMNNIFSE
;
A
#
# COMPACT_ATOMS: atom_id res chain seq x y z
N MET A 1 -6.53 25.72 -3.17
CA MET A 1 -7.89 25.15 -3.05
C MET A 1 -7.78 23.75 -2.47
N LYS A 2 -8.42 23.47 -1.32
CA LYS A 2 -8.64 22.10 -0.86
C LYS A 2 -9.79 21.56 -1.72
N PHE A 3 -9.48 20.74 -2.73
CA PHE A 3 -10.52 20.01 -3.44
C PHE A 3 -11.18 19.05 -2.44
N GLU A 4 -12.47 19.23 -2.17
CA GLU A 4 -13.24 18.22 -1.44
C GLU A 4 -13.18 16.92 -2.24
N ARG A 5 -12.96 15.81 -1.54
CA ARG A 5 -13.01 14.50 -2.18
C ARG A 5 -14.45 14.30 -2.69
N PRO A 6 -14.65 14.00 -3.98
CA PRO A 6 -15.97 13.66 -4.47
C PRO A 6 -16.52 12.50 -3.64
N LYS A 7 -17.72 12.69 -3.10
CA LYS A 7 -18.45 11.61 -2.42
C LYS A 7 -19.24 10.87 -3.48
N PRO A 8 -19.29 9.52 -3.42
CA PRO A 8 -20.20 8.76 -4.25
C PRO A 8 -21.61 9.33 -4.05
N ASP A 9 -22.26 9.73 -5.14
CA ASP A 9 -23.66 10.14 -5.11
C ASP A 9 -24.55 8.91 -4.95
N GLY A 10 -25.66 9.06 -4.22
CA GLY A 10 -26.62 8.00 -3.95
C GLY A 10 -26.68 7.49 -2.51
N GLU A 11 -27.76 6.76 -2.21
CA GLU A 11 -27.98 6.11 -0.92
C GLU A 11 -27.33 4.73 -0.91
N PHE A 12 -26.74 4.35 0.23
CA PHE A 12 -26.08 3.07 0.42
C PHE A 12 -26.61 2.37 1.65
N ILE A 13 -26.63 1.04 1.61
CA ILE A 13 -26.80 0.22 2.81
C ILE A 13 -25.48 -0.46 3.18
N THR A 14 -25.24 -0.56 4.48
CA THR A 14 -24.08 -1.27 5.03
C THR A 14 -24.41 -2.74 5.21
N VAL A 15 -23.61 -3.61 4.61
CA VAL A 15 -23.75 -5.07 4.69
C VAL A 15 -22.58 -5.64 5.47
N GLN A 16 -22.87 -6.35 6.55
CA GLN A 16 -21.89 -7.15 7.29
C GLN A 16 -21.59 -8.45 6.52
N LEU A 17 -20.30 -8.73 6.31
CA LEU A 17 -19.85 -9.84 5.47
C LEU A 17 -19.79 -11.17 6.23
N ASP A 18 -19.38 -11.15 7.50
CA ASP A 18 -19.23 -12.34 8.34
C ASP A 18 -19.62 -12.03 9.80
N ASN A 19 -19.16 -12.82 10.77
CA ASN A 19 -19.46 -12.60 12.19
C ASN A 19 -18.72 -11.39 12.79
N ASN A 20 -17.74 -10.81 12.10
CA ASN A 20 -17.01 -9.64 12.55
C ASN A 20 -17.80 -8.37 12.21
N PRO A 21 -18.27 -7.60 13.23
CA PRO A 21 -19.09 -6.41 12.99
C PRO A 21 -18.32 -5.28 12.31
N THR A 22 -16.99 -5.32 12.29
CA THR A 22 -16.15 -4.32 11.60
C THR A 22 -15.99 -4.60 10.11
N LYS A 23 -16.30 -5.82 9.67
CA LYS A 23 -16.13 -6.27 8.29
C LYS A 23 -17.39 -6.02 7.49
N THR A 24 -17.49 -4.79 7.01
CA THR A 24 -18.67 -4.28 6.31
C THR A 24 -18.33 -3.69 4.96
N VAL A 25 -19.28 -3.76 4.03
CA VAL A 25 -19.20 -3.12 2.71
C VAL A 25 -20.48 -2.36 2.41
N ASN A 26 -20.38 -1.36 1.55
CA ASN A 26 -21.54 -0.56 1.13
C ASN A 26 -22.03 -1.02 -0.23
N ILE A 27 -23.34 -1.21 -0.37
CA ILE A 27 -24.00 -1.46 -1.66
C ILE A 27 -25.09 -0.41 -1.89
N GLY A 28 -25.41 -0.12 -3.14
CA GLY A 28 -26.44 0.88 -3.47
C GLY A 28 -27.81 0.48 -2.91
N ALA A 29 -28.48 1.41 -2.24
CA ALA A 29 -29.80 1.18 -1.63
C ALA A 29 -30.91 1.01 -2.69
N ASN A 30 -30.74 1.64 -3.85
CA ASN A 30 -31.71 1.64 -4.96
C ASN A 30 -31.51 0.48 -5.96
N LEU A 31 -30.71 -0.52 -5.62
CA LEU A 31 -30.54 -1.70 -6.47
C LEU A 31 -31.84 -2.53 -6.52
N PRO A 32 -32.22 -3.10 -7.67
CA PRO A 32 -33.33 -4.05 -7.71
C PRO A 32 -33.12 -5.18 -6.71
N GLN A 33 -34.15 -5.53 -5.94
CA GLN A 33 -34.07 -6.50 -4.84
C GLN A 33 -33.36 -7.81 -5.23
N ARG A 34 -33.68 -8.36 -6.41
CA ARG A 34 -33.04 -9.58 -6.92
C ARG A 34 -31.52 -9.43 -7.09
N ILE A 35 -31.04 -8.28 -7.56
CA ILE A 35 -29.60 -8.01 -7.72
C ILE A 35 -28.96 -7.81 -6.36
N GLN A 36 -29.63 -7.08 -5.46
CA GLN A 36 -29.16 -6.84 -4.11
C GLN A 36 -28.95 -8.15 -3.34
N GLU A 37 -29.93 -9.05 -3.36
CA GLU A 37 -29.85 -10.37 -2.71
C GLU A 37 -28.73 -11.25 -3.30
N ALA A 38 -28.59 -11.26 -4.63
CA ALA A 38 -27.52 -12.00 -5.30
C ALA A 38 -26.13 -11.45 -4.95
N LEU A 39 -25.98 -10.11 -4.92
CA LEU A 39 -24.74 -9.43 -4.56
C LEU A 39 -24.36 -9.69 -3.11
N ILE A 40 -25.30 -9.56 -2.17
CA ILE A 40 -25.07 -9.86 -0.74
C ILE A 40 -24.61 -11.31 -0.57
N ARG A 41 -25.27 -12.25 -1.26
CA ARG A 41 -24.89 -13.66 -1.21
C ARG A 41 -23.47 -13.89 -1.70
N CYS A 42 -23.11 -13.28 -2.83
CA CYS A 42 -21.75 -13.36 -3.39
C CYS A 42 -20.70 -12.77 -2.44
N LEU A 43 -20.96 -11.56 -1.91
CA LEU A 43 -20.04 -10.87 -0.99
C LEU A 43 -19.82 -11.68 0.30
N LYS A 44 -20.88 -12.25 0.87
CA LYS A 44 -20.78 -13.10 2.07
C LYS A 44 -20.08 -14.42 1.79
N ALA A 45 -20.29 -15.02 0.61
CA ALA A 45 -19.62 -16.25 0.21
C ALA A 45 -18.11 -16.07 0.00
N ASN A 46 -17.66 -14.84 -0.29
CA ASN A 46 -16.24 -14.50 -0.51
C ASN A 46 -15.74 -13.54 0.59
N ALA A 47 -16.29 -13.63 1.81
CA ALA A 47 -15.93 -12.74 2.90
C ALA A 47 -14.44 -12.85 3.27
N ASP A 48 -13.82 -14.01 3.08
CA ASP A 48 -12.42 -14.29 3.31
C ASP A 48 -11.46 -13.44 2.45
N VAL A 49 -11.89 -12.98 1.28
CA VAL A 49 -11.09 -12.13 0.38
C VAL A 49 -10.88 -10.71 0.94
N PHE A 50 -11.75 -10.26 1.84
CA PHE A 50 -11.69 -8.90 2.39
C PHE A 50 -10.80 -8.85 3.64
N ALA A 51 -9.61 -8.28 3.53
CA ALA A 51 -8.74 -8.02 4.68
C ALA A 51 -9.15 -6.72 5.40
N THR A 52 -9.29 -6.81 6.72
CA THR A 52 -9.55 -5.69 7.64
C THR A 52 -8.37 -5.42 8.57
N THR A 53 -7.51 -6.42 8.77
CA THR A 53 -6.27 -6.30 9.54
C THR A 53 -5.05 -6.75 8.73
N PRO A 54 -3.82 -6.34 9.12
CA PRO A 54 -2.60 -6.80 8.46
C PRO A 54 -2.40 -8.32 8.54
N GLU A 55 -2.87 -8.98 9.61
CA GLU A 55 -2.74 -10.43 9.80
C GLU A 55 -3.59 -11.26 8.83
N GLU A 56 -4.68 -10.67 8.32
CA GLU A 56 -5.53 -11.28 7.29
C GLU A 56 -4.90 -11.18 5.89
N MET A 57 -3.82 -10.41 5.72
CA MET A 57 -3.14 -10.29 4.43
C MET A 57 -2.27 -11.53 4.15
N LEU A 58 -2.67 -12.32 3.15
CA LEU A 58 -1.87 -13.44 2.64
C LEU A 58 -0.62 -12.97 1.85
N GLY A 59 -0.66 -11.75 1.31
CA GLY A 59 0.37 -11.24 0.41
C GLY A 59 0.25 -11.81 -1.00
N ILE A 60 1.08 -11.30 -1.91
CA ILE A 60 1.17 -11.78 -3.29
C ILE A 60 2.30 -12.79 -3.39
N ASP A 61 2.04 -13.90 -4.10
CA ASP A 61 3.07 -14.90 -4.38
C ASP A 61 4.27 -14.24 -5.10
N PRO A 62 5.52 -14.43 -4.65
CA PRO A 62 6.70 -13.83 -5.28
C PRO A 62 6.86 -14.15 -6.77
N THR A 63 6.28 -15.26 -7.25
CA THR A 63 6.26 -15.63 -8.68
C THR A 63 5.33 -14.77 -9.51
N VAL A 64 4.27 -14.21 -8.90
CA VAL A 64 3.34 -13.28 -9.54
C VAL A 64 3.93 -11.87 -9.55
N ALA A 65 4.46 -11.43 -8.40
CA ALA A 65 5.15 -10.15 -8.30
C ALA A 65 6.16 -10.12 -7.16
N CYS A 66 7.34 -9.59 -7.45
CA CYS A 66 8.36 -9.26 -6.48
C CYS A 66 8.98 -7.92 -6.84
N HIS A 67 9.20 -7.04 -5.85
CA HIS A 67 9.80 -5.73 -6.11
C HIS A 67 11.33 -5.80 -6.06
N HIS A 68 11.94 -5.40 -7.16
CA HIS A 68 13.39 -5.24 -7.30
C HIS A 68 13.74 -3.76 -7.42
N LEU A 69 14.78 -3.34 -6.70
CA LEU A 69 15.29 -1.98 -6.78
C LEU A 69 16.17 -1.79 -8.02
N ASN A 70 16.89 -2.86 -8.43
CA ASN A 70 17.88 -2.82 -9.51
C ASN A 70 18.90 -1.70 -9.33
N VAL A 71 19.38 -1.50 -8.10
CA VAL A 71 20.35 -0.44 -7.77
C VAL A 71 21.58 -0.56 -8.66
N ASP A 72 21.95 0.54 -9.30
CA ASP A 72 23.16 0.63 -10.13
C ASP A 72 24.40 0.36 -9.27
N SER A 73 25.16 -0.69 -9.62
CA SER A 73 26.35 -1.11 -8.88
C SER A 73 27.49 -0.09 -8.89
N SER A 74 27.47 0.87 -9.83
CA SER A 74 28.45 1.97 -9.87
C SER A 74 28.15 3.07 -8.84
N MET A 75 26.91 3.13 -8.33
CA MET A 75 26.49 4.14 -7.38
C MET A 75 26.92 3.76 -5.96
N LYS A 76 27.55 4.70 -5.26
CA LYS A 76 27.87 4.52 -3.84
C LYS A 76 26.60 4.59 -3.00
N TYR A 77 26.54 3.76 -1.97
CA TYR A 77 25.49 3.81 -0.97
C TYR A 77 25.50 5.15 -0.22
N VAL A 78 24.34 5.52 0.32
CA VAL A 78 24.19 6.72 1.13
C VAL A 78 23.54 6.39 2.46
N ALA A 79 24.28 6.64 3.55
CA ALA A 79 23.74 6.70 4.90
C ALA A 79 23.42 8.17 5.24
N GLN A 80 22.13 8.52 5.24
CA GLN A 80 21.70 9.88 5.53
C GLN A 80 22.02 10.25 6.98
N ARG A 81 22.40 11.51 7.20
CA ARG A 81 22.55 12.03 8.57
C ARG A 81 21.20 12.03 9.29
N ARG A 82 21.20 11.56 10.54
CA ARG A 82 20.00 11.55 11.38
C ARG A 82 19.42 12.95 11.54
N ARG A 83 18.13 13.10 11.21
CA ARG A 83 17.36 14.32 11.44
C ARG A 83 16.80 14.31 12.86
N ARG A 84 16.85 15.46 13.54
CA ARG A 84 16.18 15.63 14.84
C ARG A 84 14.67 15.65 14.64
N GLN A 85 13.95 14.87 15.44
CA GLN A 85 12.49 14.87 15.48
C GLN A 85 12.02 15.44 16.82
N SER A 86 10.81 16.00 16.84
CA SER A 86 10.15 16.34 18.11
C SER A 86 9.72 15.05 18.81
N THR A 87 9.57 15.11 20.14
CA THR A 87 9.09 13.98 20.94
C THR A 87 7.77 13.41 20.42
N GLU A 88 6.78 14.28 20.10
CA GLU A 88 5.50 13.86 19.51
C GLU A 88 5.68 13.05 18.21
N LYS A 89 6.63 13.43 17.36
CA LYS A 89 6.92 12.71 16.12
C LYS A 89 7.64 11.39 16.41
N ALA A 90 8.60 11.38 17.33
CA ALA A 90 9.31 10.16 17.69
C ALA A 90 8.36 9.08 18.25
N GLU A 91 7.46 9.47 19.15
CA GLU A 91 6.43 8.58 19.71
C GLU A 91 5.48 8.04 18.64
N ALA A 92 5.02 8.93 17.73
CA ALA A 92 4.18 8.52 16.62
C ALA A 92 4.91 7.57 15.65
N ALA A 93 6.19 7.81 15.37
CA ALA A 93 7.01 6.92 14.54
C ALA A 93 7.14 5.55 15.19
N LYS A 94 7.41 5.50 16.51
CA LYS A 94 7.52 4.27 17.28
C LYS A 94 6.24 3.44 17.20
N ALA A 95 5.08 4.04 17.48
CA ALA A 95 3.80 3.34 17.42
C ALA A 95 3.49 2.77 16.01
N ILE A 96 3.86 3.50 14.94
CA ILE A 96 3.71 3.01 13.58
C ILE A 96 4.68 1.85 13.30
N VAL A 97 5.93 1.95 13.73
CA VAL A 97 6.94 0.90 13.58
C VAL A 97 6.54 -0.37 14.30
N ASP A 98 6.05 -0.27 15.54
CA ASP A 98 5.61 -1.44 16.32
C ASP A 98 4.52 -2.22 15.56
N GLY A 99 3.55 -1.51 14.95
CA GLY A 99 2.53 -2.14 14.11
C GLY A 99 3.09 -2.77 12.83
N LEU A 100 4.07 -2.14 12.18
CA LEU A 100 4.73 -2.70 11.00
C LEU A 100 5.58 -3.94 11.33
N VAL A 101 6.20 -3.98 12.50
CA VAL A 101 6.93 -5.15 13.01
C VAL A 101 5.97 -6.29 13.32
N GLN A 102 4.86 -6.00 14.01
CA GLN A 102 3.82 -6.98 14.31
C GLN A 102 3.26 -7.62 13.02
N ALA A 103 3.02 -6.80 12.00
CA ALA A 103 2.60 -7.25 10.66
C ALA A 103 3.71 -7.92 9.85
N LYS A 104 4.95 -8.02 10.37
CA LYS A 104 6.15 -8.55 9.68
C LYS A 104 6.52 -7.81 8.39
N PHE A 105 5.98 -6.62 8.16
CA PHE A 105 6.31 -5.79 6.99
C PHE A 105 7.73 -5.23 7.06
N ILE A 106 8.24 -5.06 8.27
CA ILE A 106 9.62 -4.65 8.53
C ILE A 106 10.30 -5.60 9.51
N SER A 107 11.62 -5.58 9.52
CA SER A 107 12.44 -6.29 10.51
C SER A 107 13.64 -5.44 10.89
N GLU A 108 14.10 -5.58 12.13
CA GLU A 108 15.29 -4.90 12.62
C GLU A 108 16.53 -5.31 11.81
N ILE A 109 17.46 -4.37 11.60
CA ILE A 109 18.73 -4.58 10.92
C ILE A 109 19.85 -3.85 11.66
N HIS A 110 21.01 -4.50 11.80
CA HIS A 110 22.16 -3.92 12.50
C HIS A 110 23.22 -3.36 11.56
N TYR A 111 23.53 -4.09 10.49
CA TYR A 111 24.56 -3.70 9.53
C TYR A 111 23.92 -3.38 8.18
N THR A 112 23.99 -2.11 7.78
CA THR A 112 23.47 -1.64 6.50
C THR A 112 24.34 -0.54 5.92
N GLU A 113 24.46 -0.55 4.61
CA GLU A 113 25.14 0.49 3.83
C GLU A 113 24.21 1.66 3.49
N TRP A 114 22.96 1.34 3.14
CA TRP A 114 21.92 2.32 2.86
C TRP A 114 21.19 2.67 4.15
N LEU A 115 20.94 3.94 4.40
CA LEU A 115 20.18 4.35 5.57
C LEU A 115 19.39 5.63 5.32
N SER A 116 18.06 5.52 5.32
CA SER A 116 17.15 6.64 5.07
C SER A 116 16.49 7.16 6.34
N ASN A 117 16.18 8.46 6.37
CA ASN A 117 15.40 9.07 7.45
C ASN A 117 13.90 8.77 7.30
N VAL A 118 13.18 8.72 8.42
CA VAL A 118 11.72 8.75 8.42
C VAL A 118 11.19 10.19 8.45
N VAL A 119 10.08 10.40 7.75
CA VAL A 119 9.34 11.66 7.65
C VAL A 119 7.90 11.41 8.08
N LEU A 120 7.43 12.21 9.03
CA LEU A 120 6.06 12.14 9.53
C LEU A 120 5.22 13.31 9.05
N VAL A 121 4.04 12.98 8.53
CA VAL A 121 3.04 13.95 8.08
C VAL A 121 1.68 13.63 8.70
N LYS A 122 0.91 14.65 9.12
CA LYS A 122 -0.47 14.46 9.56
C LYS A 122 -1.37 14.31 8.34
N LYS A 123 -2.19 13.27 8.28
CA LYS A 123 -3.30 13.17 7.33
C LYS A 123 -4.35 14.23 7.67
N ALA A 124 -5.26 14.52 6.73
CA ALA A 124 -6.42 15.37 7.00
C ALA A 124 -7.28 14.87 8.17
N SER A 125 -7.24 13.56 8.45
CA SER A 125 -7.90 12.94 9.62
C SER A 125 -7.19 13.18 10.95
N GLY A 126 -6.08 13.93 10.98
CA GLY A 126 -5.25 14.14 12.18
C GLY A 126 -4.29 13.00 12.51
N LYS A 127 -4.50 11.79 11.95
CA LYS A 127 -3.61 10.64 12.15
C LYS A 127 -2.24 10.87 11.50
N TRP A 128 -1.18 10.45 12.18
CA TRP A 128 0.18 10.46 11.63
C TRP A 128 0.34 9.41 10.52
N ARG A 129 1.14 9.75 9.50
CA ARG A 129 1.61 8.84 8.46
C ARG A 129 3.13 8.92 8.40
N MET A 130 3.78 7.77 8.52
CA MET A 130 5.21 7.63 8.31
C MET A 130 5.50 7.39 6.83
N CYS A 131 6.49 8.10 6.30
CA CYS A 131 7.11 7.88 5.01
C CYS A 131 8.62 7.73 5.24
N VAL A 132 9.31 6.98 4.38
CA VAL A 132 10.76 6.92 4.39
C VAL A 132 11.30 7.78 3.24
N ASP A 133 12.30 8.60 3.52
CA ASP A 133 12.95 9.48 2.55
C ASP A 133 13.98 8.69 1.71
N TYR A 134 13.47 7.91 0.77
CA TYR A 134 14.28 7.14 -0.18
C TYR A 134 14.88 7.99 -1.31
N THR A 135 15.03 9.31 -1.13
CA THR A 135 15.53 10.19 -2.19
C THR A 135 16.86 9.72 -2.77
N ASP A 136 17.83 9.35 -1.93
CA ASP A 136 19.16 8.93 -2.40
C ASP A 136 19.15 7.51 -2.98
N LEU A 137 18.40 6.59 -2.36
CA LEU A 137 18.19 5.25 -2.91
C LEU A 137 17.55 5.32 -4.31
N ASN A 138 16.51 6.14 -4.47
CA ASN A 138 15.81 6.34 -5.74
C ASN A 138 16.68 6.98 -6.83
N LYS A 139 17.71 7.74 -6.48
CA LYS A 139 18.69 8.24 -7.47
C LYS A 139 19.53 7.10 -8.04
N ALA A 140 19.86 6.10 -7.23
CA ALA A 140 20.65 4.95 -7.64
C ALA A 140 19.83 3.86 -8.37
N CYS A 141 18.50 3.89 -8.27
CA CYS A 141 17.65 2.99 -9.05
C CYS A 141 17.41 3.53 -10.47
N PRO A 142 17.64 2.75 -11.54
CA PRO A 142 17.22 3.11 -12.89
C PRO A 142 15.68 3.26 -12.92
N LYS A 143 15.18 4.18 -13.75
CA LYS A 143 13.75 4.41 -13.87
C LYS A 143 13.11 3.29 -14.68
N ASP A 144 12.11 2.63 -14.11
CA ASP A 144 11.22 1.75 -14.87
C ASP A 144 10.14 2.60 -15.56
N SER A 145 10.13 2.61 -16.89
CA SER A 145 9.17 3.37 -17.71
C SER A 145 7.94 2.56 -18.11
N TYR A 146 7.58 1.52 -17.34
CA TYR A 146 6.37 0.76 -17.56
C TYR A 146 5.12 1.68 -17.63
N PRO A 147 4.25 1.50 -18.64
CA PRO A 147 3.12 2.38 -18.84
C PRO A 147 2.12 2.28 -17.67
N LEU A 148 1.74 3.42 -17.13
CA LEU A 148 0.61 3.53 -16.22
C LEU A 148 -0.67 3.75 -17.02
N PRO A 149 -1.81 3.20 -16.57
CA PRO A 149 -3.07 3.38 -17.26
C PRO A 149 -3.47 4.85 -17.28
N ASN A 150 -4.03 5.30 -18.40
CA ASN A 150 -4.58 6.63 -18.52
C ASN A 150 -5.94 6.68 -17.81
N ILE A 151 -6.09 7.60 -16.85
CA ILE A 151 -7.32 7.75 -16.06
C ILE A 151 -8.53 8.04 -16.96
N ASP A 152 -8.39 8.90 -17.97
CA ASP A 152 -9.50 9.24 -18.87
C ASP A 152 -9.98 7.99 -19.61
N LYS A 153 -9.06 7.15 -20.10
CA LYS A 153 -9.41 5.86 -20.72
C LYS A 153 -10.11 4.92 -19.74
N LEU A 154 -9.69 4.88 -18.48
CA LEU A 154 -10.36 4.04 -17.46
C LEU A 154 -11.79 4.52 -17.21
N VAL A 155 -12.01 5.83 -17.18
CA VAL A 155 -13.35 6.42 -17.02
C VAL A 155 -14.21 6.16 -18.25
N ASP A 156 -13.67 6.38 -19.45
CA ASP A 156 -14.37 6.12 -20.72
C ASP A 156 -14.77 4.64 -20.85
N ASN A 157 -13.88 3.72 -20.44
CA ASN A 157 -14.18 2.28 -20.45
C ASN A 157 -15.29 1.89 -19.47
N SER A 158 -15.59 2.73 -18.47
CA SER A 158 -16.71 2.52 -17.54
C SER A 158 -18.03 3.09 -18.07
N ALA A 159 -18.00 3.85 -19.17
CA ALA A 159 -19.20 4.43 -19.76
C ALA A 159 -20.13 3.34 -20.31
N GLY A 160 -21.43 3.50 -20.08
CA GLY A 160 -22.46 2.55 -20.53
C GLY A 160 -22.74 1.40 -19.57
N TYR A 161 -21.90 1.18 -18.55
CA TYR A 161 -22.21 0.23 -17.48
C TYR A 161 -23.21 0.82 -16.48
N LYS A 162 -24.26 0.06 -16.16
CA LYS A 162 -25.33 0.47 -15.23
C LYS A 162 -24.93 0.35 -13.76
N LEU A 163 -23.92 -0.47 -13.46
CA LEU A 163 -23.45 -0.78 -12.13
C LEU A 163 -21.93 -0.70 -12.11
N LEU A 164 -21.40 -0.04 -11.08
CA LEU A 164 -19.96 0.08 -10.84
C LEU A 164 -19.64 -0.43 -9.44
N SER A 165 -18.46 -1.04 -9.29
CA SER A 165 -17.94 -1.47 -8.01
C SER A 165 -16.56 -0.87 -7.81
N PHE A 166 -16.35 -0.21 -6.67
CA PHE A 166 -15.09 0.39 -6.30
C PHE A 166 -14.48 -0.43 -5.17
N MET A 167 -13.32 -1.02 -5.42
CA MET A 167 -12.60 -1.83 -4.44
C MET A 167 -11.25 -1.18 -4.18
N ASP A 168 -10.85 -1.11 -2.91
CA ASP A 168 -9.52 -0.67 -2.50
C ASP A 168 -8.78 -1.83 -1.87
N VAL A 169 -7.52 -2.00 -2.25
CA VAL A 169 -6.68 -3.09 -1.78
C VAL A 169 -6.03 -2.67 -0.48
N TYR A 170 -6.35 -3.39 0.62
CA TYR A 170 -5.79 -3.10 1.93
C TYR A 170 -4.26 -3.16 1.91
N SER A 171 -3.62 -2.04 2.24
CA SER A 171 -2.15 -1.87 2.22
C SER A 171 -1.50 -2.41 0.94
N GLY A 172 -2.09 -2.15 -0.23
CA GLY A 172 -1.75 -2.85 -1.49
C GLY A 172 -0.27 -2.96 -1.85
N TYR A 173 0.57 -1.95 -1.60
CA TYR A 173 2.01 -2.09 -1.85
C TYR A 173 2.68 -3.08 -0.90
N ASN A 174 2.28 -3.10 0.36
CA ASN A 174 2.81 -4.02 1.37
C ASN A 174 2.38 -5.47 1.15
N GLN A 175 1.51 -5.76 0.19
CA GLN A 175 1.24 -7.13 -0.26
C GLN A 175 2.32 -7.67 -1.21
N ILE A 176 3.09 -6.81 -1.87
CA ILE A 176 4.14 -7.23 -2.80
C ILE A 176 5.44 -7.46 -2.01
N PRO A 177 6.05 -8.65 -2.05
CA PRO A 177 7.31 -8.91 -1.36
C PRO A 177 8.47 -8.13 -1.99
N MET A 178 9.42 -7.69 -1.15
CA MET A 178 10.71 -7.21 -1.63
C MET A 178 11.60 -8.40 -2.05
N TYR A 179 12.37 -8.23 -3.12
CA TYR A 179 13.41 -9.18 -3.48
C TYR A 179 14.43 -9.31 -2.35
N HIS A 180 14.79 -10.55 -2.01
CA HIS A 180 15.62 -10.85 -0.85
C HIS A 180 16.93 -10.05 -0.82
N GLY A 181 17.63 -9.96 -1.97
CA GLY A 181 18.89 -9.22 -2.09
C GLY A 181 18.77 -7.70 -2.03
N ASP A 182 17.56 -7.16 -2.05
CA ASP A 182 17.29 -5.71 -2.04
C ASP A 182 16.69 -5.21 -0.72
N LYS A 183 16.24 -6.11 0.17
CA LYS A 183 15.61 -5.73 1.45
C LYS A 183 16.48 -4.77 2.26
N ASP A 184 17.77 -5.08 2.44
CA ASP A 184 18.68 -4.27 3.27
C ASP A 184 18.87 -2.85 2.75
N LYS A 185 18.75 -2.65 1.44
CA LYS A 185 18.88 -1.34 0.81
C LYS A 185 17.73 -0.40 1.17
N THR A 186 16.61 -0.95 1.65
CA THR A 186 15.45 -0.19 2.15
C THR A 186 15.58 0.22 3.63
N ALA A 187 16.76 0.08 4.22
CA ALA A 187 16.92 0.36 5.64
C ALA A 187 16.65 1.83 5.98
N PHE A 188 15.98 2.03 7.12
CA PHE A 188 15.65 3.34 7.65
C PHE A 188 15.90 3.41 9.15
N MET A 189 16.18 4.63 9.61
CA MET A 189 16.52 4.90 11.01
C MET A 189 15.32 5.44 11.79
N THR A 190 15.17 4.94 13.02
CA THR A 190 14.28 5.52 14.03
C THR A 190 15.08 5.86 15.29
N GLU A 191 14.41 6.29 16.37
CA GLU A 191 15.12 6.59 17.61
C GLU A 191 15.64 5.36 18.34
N GLY A 192 14.94 4.22 18.23
CA GLY A 192 15.27 2.99 18.95
C GLY A 192 16.18 2.04 18.17
N ALA A 193 15.91 1.86 16.86
CA ALA A 193 16.67 0.93 16.03
C ALA A 193 16.57 1.31 14.53
N ASN A 194 17.35 0.59 13.72
CA ASN A 194 17.23 0.61 12.28
C ASN A 194 16.40 -0.59 11.82
N TYR A 195 15.58 -0.37 10.80
CA TYR A 195 14.70 -1.41 10.25
C TYR A 195 14.83 -1.45 8.74
N ARG A 196 14.56 -2.61 8.14
CA ARG A 196 14.43 -2.81 6.70
C ARG A 196 13.02 -3.28 6.36
N TYR A 197 12.56 -3.02 5.14
CA TYR A 197 11.30 -3.54 4.65
C TYR A 197 11.43 -4.95 4.06
N ASN A 198 10.50 -5.84 4.44
CA ASN A 198 10.33 -7.17 3.87
C ASN A 198 9.40 -7.18 2.65
N VAL A 199 8.51 -6.19 2.59
CA VAL A 199 7.49 -5.98 1.55
C VAL A 199 7.63 -4.57 0.99
N MET A 200 7.18 -4.33 -0.24
CA MET A 200 7.42 -3.10 -0.98
C MET A 200 6.87 -1.86 -0.22
N PRO A 201 7.73 -0.95 0.26
CA PRO A 201 7.28 0.26 0.93
C PRO A 201 6.79 1.33 -0.04
N PHE A 202 6.01 2.27 0.50
CA PHE A 202 5.75 3.54 -0.18
C PHE A 202 7.05 4.35 -0.34
N GLY A 203 7.12 5.14 -1.40
CA GLY A 203 8.22 6.09 -1.64
C GLY A 203 9.34 5.58 -2.54
N LEU A 204 9.34 4.29 -2.91
CA LEU A 204 10.26 3.77 -3.91
C LEU A 204 9.89 4.22 -5.34
N LYS A 205 10.90 4.56 -6.13
CA LYS A 205 10.78 5.11 -7.49
C LYS A 205 9.90 4.26 -8.40
N ASN A 206 10.11 2.95 -8.38
CA ASN A 206 9.50 2.02 -9.33
C ASN A 206 8.32 1.24 -8.74
N ALA A 207 7.88 1.55 -7.52
CA ALA A 207 6.79 0.81 -6.87
C ALA A 207 5.48 0.81 -7.69
N ARG A 208 5.15 1.94 -8.33
CA ARG A 208 3.96 2.04 -9.20
C ARG A 208 4.06 1.15 -10.43
N ALA A 209 5.24 1.09 -11.06
CA ALA A 209 5.47 0.25 -12.23
C ALA A 209 5.35 -1.24 -11.87
N THR A 210 5.97 -1.67 -10.76
CA THR A 210 5.81 -3.03 -10.24
C THR A 210 4.34 -3.36 -9.98
N TYR A 211 3.62 -2.47 -9.30
CA TYR A 211 2.21 -2.67 -8.99
C TYR A 211 1.34 -2.76 -10.25
N GLN A 212 1.58 -1.90 -11.24
CA GLN A 212 0.81 -1.94 -12.49
C GLN A 212 1.09 -3.20 -13.31
N ARG A 213 2.36 -3.64 -13.37
CA ARG A 213 2.72 -4.88 -14.06
C ARG A 213 2.07 -6.09 -13.40
N MET A 214 2.04 -6.12 -12.06
CA MET A 214 1.31 -7.14 -11.31
C MET A 214 -0.18 -7.14 -11.68
N MET A 215 -0.84 -5.98 -11.67
CA MET A 215 -2.26 -5.88 -12.03
C MET A 215 -2.51 -6.36 -13.47
N ASN A 216 -1.67 -5.97 -14.42
CA ASN A 216 -1.80 -6.42 -15.80
C ASN A 216 -1.59 -7.94 -15.95
N ASN A 217 -0.76 -8.56 -15.10
CA ASN A 217 -0.53 -10.00 -15.09
C ASN A 217 -1.69 -10.77 -14.43
N ILE A 218 -2.21 -10.28 -13.30
CA ILE A 218 -3.34 -10.92 -12.60
C ILE A 218 -4.62 -10.89 -13.45
N PHE A 219 -4.82 -9.81 -14.20
CA PHE A 219 -6.00 -9.60 -15.04
C PHE A 219 -5.71 -9.77 -16.54
N SER A 220 -4.60 -10.42 -16.91
CA SER A 220 -4.41 -10.83 -18.32
C SER A 220 -5.33 -12.00 -18.63
N GLU A 221 -6.14 -11.85 -19.67
CA GLU A 221 -6.96 -12.93 -20.25
C GLU A 221 -6.09 -13.99 -20.94
#